data_AF-A0A6V7HRB8-F1
#
_entry.id   AF-A0A6V7HRB8-F1
#
_cell.length_a   1.000
_cell.length_b   1.000
_cell.length_c   1.000
_cell.angle_alpha   90.00
_cell.angle_beta   90.00
_cell.angle_gamma   90.00
#
_symmetry.space_group_name_H-M   'P 1'
#
loop_
_entity.id
_entity.type
_entity.pdbx_description
1 polymer ?
#
loop_
_entity_poly.entity_id
_entity_poly.type
_entity_poly.pdbx_seq_one_letter_code
_entity_poly.pdbx_strand_id
1 'polypeptide(L)'
;LLKINDSDRPTISGGPLGNHEYVFEQLHFHWGENDHEGSEDMINNHSFAVELHVVFYKRDYGSFGKAIDHPDGLTVLAYFFE
;
A
#
# COMPACT_ATOMS: atom_id res chain seq x y z
N LEU A 1 -9.59 13.57 7.97
CA LEU A 1 -9.70 12.18 7.48
C LEU A 1 -10.20 12.20 6.05
N LEU A 2 -9.52 11.50 5.15
CA LEU A 2 -10.07 11.19 3.83
C LEU A 2 -11.38 10.41 4.02
N LYS A 3 -12.47 10.91 3.46
CA LYS A 3 -13.76 10.22 3.43
C LYS A 3 -13.84 9.48 2.11
N ILE A 4 -13.75 8.16 2.17
CA ILE A 4 -13.94 7.30 1.00
C ILE A 4 -15.42 6.95 0.95
N ASN A 5 -16.02 7.10 -0.24
CA ASN A 5 -17.34 6.54 -0.47
C ASN A 5 -17.20 5.02 -0.60
N ASP A 6 -17.80 4.27 0.31
CA ASP A 6 -17.72 2.80 0.32
C ASP A 6 -18.35 2.15 -0.91
N SER A 7 -19.19 2.85 -1.69
CA SER A 7 -19.77 2.30 -2.91
C SER A 7 -18.75 2.10 -4.04
N ASP A 8 -17.69 2.91 -4.08
CA ASP A 8 -16.75 2.96 -5.21
C ASP A 8 -15.31 3.14 -4.72
N ARG A 9 -14.81 2.15 -3.99
CA ARG A 9 -13.40 2.12 -3.58
C ARG A 9 -12.50 1.83 -4.79
N PRO A 10 -11.38 2.56 -4.96
CA PRO A 10 -10.40 2.26 -5.99
C PRO A 10 -9.90 0.81 -5.90
N THR A 11 -9.64 0.18 -7.05
CA THR A 11 -9.11 -1.18 -7.13
C THR A 11 -7.89 -1.24 -8.04
N ILE A 12 -7.03 -2.22 -7.79
CA ILE A 12 -5.90 -2.57 -8.66
C ILE A 12 -5.92 -4.06 -9.01
N SER A 13 -5.36 -4.39 -10.17
CA SER A 13 -5.19 -5.74 -10.69
C SER A 13 -4.06 -5.76 -11.74
N GLY A 14 -3.68 -6.93 -12.24
CA GLY A 14 -2.60 -7.10 -13.20
C GLY A 14 -1.22 -7.25 -12.56
N GLY A 15 -0.16 -7.20 -13.39
CA GLY A 15 1.22 -7.41 -12.92
C GLY A 15 1.38 -8.71 -12.13
N PRO A 16 2.02 -8.69 -10.94
CA PRO A 16 2.17 -9.88 -10.09
C PRO A 16 0.84 -10.34 -9.44
N LEU A 17 -0.22 -9.52 -9.48
CA LEU A 17 -1.54 -9.83 -8.91
C LEU A 17 -2.43 -10.62 -9.88
N GLY A 18 -2.02 -10.78 -11.13
CA GLY A 18 -2.79 -11.50 -12.16
C GLY A 18 -4.19 -10.92 -12.37
N ASN A 19 -5.20 -11.78 -12.40
CA ASN A 19 -6.59 -11.38 -12.59
C ASN A 19 -7.33 -11.09 -11.26
N HIS A 20 -6.62 -11.09 -10.13
CA HIS A 20 -7.24 -10.81 -8.82
C HIS A 20 -7.37 -9.30 -8.61
N GLU A 21 -8.52 -8.88 -8.09
CA GLU A 21 -8.75 -7.50 -7.68
C GLU A 21 -8.35 -7.28 -6.23
N TYR A 22 -7.64 -6.19 -5.97
CA TYR A 22 -7.33 -5.70 -4.62
C TYR A 22 -7.97 -4.33 -4.42
N VAL A 23 -8.64 -4.15 -3.29
CA VAL A 23 -9.46 -2.98 -2.97
C VAL A 23 -8.69 -2.06 -2.03
N PHE A 24 -8.69 -0.76 -2.32
CA PHE A 24 -8.04 0.25 -1.51
C PHE A 24 -8.62 0.27 -0.09
N GLU A 25 -7.74 0.27 0.90
CA GLU A 25 -8.12 0.39 2.32
C GLU A 25 -7.67 1.74 2.88
N GLN A 26 -6.38 2.04 2.75
CA GLN A 26 -5.77 3.21 3.36
C GLN A 26 -4.47 3.58 2.66
N LEU A 27 -3.97 4.77 2.99
CA LEU A 27 -2.58 5.14 2.74
C LEU A 27 -1.97 5.78 3.99
N HIS A 28 -0.65 5.70 4.11
CA HIS A 28 0.11 6.36 5.16
C HIS A 28 1.54 6.63 4.70
N PHE A 29 2.20 7.55 5.39
CA PHE A 29 3.56 7.97 5.09
C PHE A 29 4.49 7.52 6.21
N HIS A 30 5.70 7.15 5.83
CA HIS A 30 6.87 7.02 6.69
C HIS A 30 7.85 8.14 6.34
N TRP A 31 8.47 8.74 7.35
CA TRP A 31 9.43 9.84 7.18
C TRP A 31 10.45 9.84 8.33
N GLY A 32 11.62 10.43 8.08
CA GLY A 32 12.72 10.51 9.05
C GLY A 32 12.88 11.89 9.67
N GLU A 33 14.01 12.10 10.35
CA GLU A 33 14.33 13.38 11.00
C GLU A 33 14.73 14.47 9.99
N ASN A 34 15.25 14.08 8.84
CA ASN A 34 15.75 14.99 7.79
C ASN A 34 15.59 14.38 6.40
N ASP A 35 15.88 15.17 5.36
CA ASP A 35 15.61 14.81 3.96
C ASP A 35 16.53 13.68 3.41
N HIS A 36 17.49 13.18 4.18
CA HIS A 36 18.40 12.09 3.76
C HIS A 36 18.00 10.73 4.32
N GLU A 37 16.97 10.66 5.17
CA GLU A 37 16.50 9.42 5.78
C GLU A 37 14.99 9.44 6.01
N GLY A 38 14.34 8.27 5.95
CA GLY A 38 12.91 8.18 6.28
C GLY A 38 12.12 7.06 5.61
N SER A 39 12.54 6.62 4.42
CA SER A 39 11.95 5.44 3.79
C SER A 39 12.28 4.17 4.58
N GLU A 40 11.33 3.24 4.62
CA GLU A 40 11.56 1.92 5.22
C GLU A 40 12.42 1.05 4.29
N ASP A 41 12.11 1.08 3.00
CA ASP A 41 12.88 0.42 1.95
C ASP A 41 14.06 1.30 1.48
N MET A 42 15.13 0.64 1.02
CA MET A 42 16.31 1.28 0.44
C MET A 42 16.55 0.79 -0.99
N ILE A 43 16.94 1.69 -1.88
CA ILE A 43 17.36 1.34 -3.24
C ILE A 43 18.87 1.57 -3.35
N ASN A 44 19.64 0.51 -3.63
CA ASN A 44 21.10 0.58 -3.68
C ASN A 44 21.75 1.20 -2.43
N ASN A 45 21.26 0.82 -1.23
CA ASN A 45 21.66 1.38 0.06
C ASN A 45 21.39 2.89 0.23
N HIS A 46 20.49 3.47 -0.57
CA HIS A 46 20.03 4.85 -0.44
C HIS A 46 18.64 4.88 0.21
N SER A 47 18.50 5.67 1.28
CA SER A 47 17.22 6.01 1.89
C SER A 47 16.66 7.26 1.22
N PHE A 48 15.33 7.35 1.12
CA PHE A 48 14.61 8.54 0.68
C PHE A 48 13.99 9.27 1.86
N ALA A 49 13.61 10.54 1.69
CA ALA A 49 13.05 11.37 2.75
C ALA A 49 11.68 10.85 3.24
N VAL A 50 10.86 10.38 2.31
CA VAL A 50 9.50 9.90 2.58
C VAL A 50 9.20 8.65 1.75
N GLU A 51 8.50 7.70 2.36
CA GLU A 51 7.87 6.56 1.69
C GLU A 51 6.36 6.55 1.94
N LEU A 52 5.56 6.53 0.87
CA LEU A 52 4.11 6.37 0.92
C LEU A 52 3.73 4.92 0.69
N HIS A 53 3.02 4.33 1.64
CA HIS A 53 2.35 3.05 1.47
C HIS A 53 0.89 3.27 1.09
N VAL A 54 0.48 2.71 -0.04
CA VAL A 54 -0.93 2.60 -0.45
C VAL A 54 -1.35 1.14 -0.31
N VAL A 55 -2.20 0.86 0.66
CA VAL A 55 -2.54 -0.50 1.10
C VAL A 55 -3.86 -0.95 0.47
N PHE A 56 -3.83 -2.15 -0.12
CA PHE A 56 -5.00 -2.80 -0.69
C PHE A 56 -5.15 -4.22 -0.13
N TYR A 57 -6.40 -4.69 -0.01
CA TYR A 57 -6.71 -6.07 0.37
C TYR A 57 -7.34 -6.86 -0.78
N LYS A 58 -7.06 -8.15 -0.86
CA LYS A 58 -7.60 -9.04 -1.90
C LYS A 58 -9.11 -9.16 -1.74
N ARG A 59 -9.85 -8.83 -2.81
CA ARG A 59 -11.32 -8.79 -2.80
C ARG A 59 -11.95 -10.15 -2.46
N ASP A 60 -11.29 -11.23 -2.85
CA ASP A 60 -11.73 -12.62 -2.68
C ASP A 60 -12.02 -13.00 -1.21
N TYR A 61 -11.36 -12.33 -0.26
CA TYR A 61 -11.56 -12.57 1.18
C TYR A 61 -12.71 -11.74 1.78
N GLY A 62 -13.30 -10.83 1.02
CA GLY A 62 -14.51 -10.08 1.36
C GLY A 62 -14.31 -8.88 2.29
N SER A 63 -13.24 -8.84 3.09
CA SER A 63 -12.89 -7.66 3.89
C SER A 63 -11.40 -7.63 4.21
N PHE A 64 -10.87 -6.44 4.52
CA PHE A 64 -9.49 -6.27 5.00
C PHE A 64 -9.19 -7.22 6.17
N GLY A 65 -10.06 -7.24 7.20
CA GLY A 65 -9.85 -8.04 8.40
C GLY A 65 -9.84 -9.56 8.17
N LYS A 66 -10.42 -10.07 7.08
CA LYS A 66 -10.27 -11.48 6.69
C LYS A 66 -9.04 -11.70 5.83
N ALA A 67 -8.71 -10.73 4.98
CA ALA A 67 -7.58 -10.82 4.09
C ALA A 67 -6.25 -10.89 4.85
N ILE A 68 -6.08 -10.17 5.96
CA ILE A 68 -4.83 -10.17 6.74
C ILE A 68 -4.39 -11.55 7.26
N ASP A 69 -5.32 -12.51 7.35
CA ASP A 69 -5.03 -13.88 7.78
C ASP A 69 -4.48 -14.77 6.63
N HIS A 70 -4.35 -14.23 5.43
CA HIS A 70 -3.90 -14.94 4.23
C HIS A 70 -2.56 -14.38 3.70
N PRO A 71 -1.61 -15.24 3.27
CA PRO A 71 -0.30 -14.81 2.77
C PRO A 71 -0.34 -13.87 1.56
N ASP A 72 -1.35 -13.98 0.71
CA ASP A 72 -1.62 -13.11 -0.45
C ASP A 72 -2.77 -12.14 -0.19
N GLY A 73 -3.10 -11.90 1.08
CA GLY A 73 -4.23 -11.08 1.48
C GLY A 73 -4.06 -9.60 1.19
N LEU A 74 -2.82 -9.10 1.21
CA LEU A 74 -2.51 -7.69 1.03
C LEU A 74 -1.55 -7.48 -0.12
N THR A 75 -1.66 -6.31 -0.74
CA THR A 75 -0.64 -5.74 -1.60
C THR A 75 -0.45 -4.28 -1.23
N VAL A 76 0.81 -3.84 -1.21
CA VAL A 76 1.18 -2.46 -0.87
C VAL A 76 1.96 -1.87 -2.04
N LEU A 77 1.52 -0.71 -2.51
CA LEU A 77 2.33 0.10 -3.43
C LEU A 77 3.16 1.08 -2.60
N ALA A 78 4.47 1.02 -2.75
CA ALA A 78 5.42 1.95 -2.14
C ALA A 78 5.82 3.03 -3.15
N TYR A 79 5.75 4.30 -2.74
CA TYR A 79 6.24 5.45 -3.51
C TYR A 79 7.28 6.22 -2.70
N PHE A 80 8.41 6.54 -3.31
CA PHE A 80 9.51 7.30 -2.69
C PHE A 80 9.46 8.77 -3.11
N PHE A 81 9.83 9.66 -2.19
CA PHE A 81 9.94 11.11 -2.44
C PHE A 81 11.31 11.63 -2.02
N GLU A 82 11.82 12.59 -2.78
CA GLU A 82 13.11 13.28 -2.61
C GLU A 82 12.89 14.79 -2.64
#